data_AF-A0A2M9ZQQ7-F1
#
_entry.id   AF-A0A2M9ZQQ7-F1
#
_cell.length_a   1.000
_cell.length_b   1.000
_cell.length_c   1.000
_cell.angle_alpha   90.00
_cell.angle_beta   90.00
_cell.angle_gamma   90.00
#
_symmetry.space_group_name_H-M   'P 1'
#
loop_
_entity.id
_entity.type
_entity.pdbx_description
1 polymer ?
#
loop_
_entity_poly.entity_id
_entity_poly.type
_entity_poly.pdbx_seq_one_letter_code
_entity_poly.pdbx_strand_id
1 'polypeptide(L)'
;MKRTKLQKAFRFLLASLLSCVLIQCNEKNQGSKIEQISALAGIQSLDNLHPNLNFAGTRSTFFHTEAYPPHWLQWTTDGSPAIQTGSAFLTHGLRCDGRYCDNVNLLGTESGYNHTNSYWTDYFSEEGSNERICANNGFVTGIQCSGSYCDSISLRCSELNNSGVRNNCYWTAPLSEESGGKFVAPESMYLAGVRCSGRYCDNKQMYLCQADPGNVSMDLDALAHQFAPRLRFDQEFGTGSGDQSKCFPSDPQTYFEQRAQGVEPVALCNKDYSPIANNQVPIFYMASQAGTNAVLIRYWFFYAWQSTCFLSAGSHAADWESMAVLVVNGQLKRTAFYQHGGWYVKEQGTFETVNGTHPVGYVGKNAHGTFHDSGGSGGCLYFEDFRNPGGNDYHMDTWNNLALLQRGSSFPAWMNCTGSSCFDGIGHPIEQTGSLLGMGGCGKDGCSKSSMSENMPFLNDPTGADFSFITAKHSGKVLEVPGASGSDSTQIKQYSNIGGDHQRWMFESTGDGNFKISARHSGKCMDVQGASNSDGANILQYSCGSGSNQRFSLTDMGSGYFSLKAKNSGKCFDIAGGSTDNGASLLQWGCHGGDNQQFWFSR
;
A
#
# COMPACT_ATOMS: atom_id res chain seq x y z
N MET A 1 -57.48 -33.04 -12.86
CA MET A 1 -58.03 -31.90 -13.63
C MET A 1 -56.96 -30.79 -13.67
N LYS A 2 -56.94 -30.01 -14.75
CA LYS A 2 -55.83 -29.17 -15.25
C LYS A 2 -55.10 -28.27 -14.21
N ARG A 3 -53.79 -28.14 -14.46
CA ARG A 3 -52.75 -27.38 -13.76
C ARG A 3 -52.80 -25.87 -14.07
N THR A 4 -52.52 -25.05 -13.05
CA THR A 4 -51.72 -23.81 -13.15
C THR A 4 -50.92 -23.65 -11.85
N LYS A 5 -49.59 -23.73 -11.95
CA LYS A 5 -48.61 -23.45 -10.88
C LYS A 5 -47.71 -22.33 -11.38
N LEU A 6 -47.57 -21.27 -10.59
CA LEU A 6 -46.47 -20.31 -10.72
C LEU A 6 -45.90 -20.07 -9.31
N GLN A 7 -44.87 -20.85 -8.95
CA GLN A 7 -43.98 -20.59 -7.81
C GLN A 7 -42.61 -21.21 -8.11
N LYS A 8 -41.56 -20.40 -7.90
CA LYS A 8 -40.14 -20.75 -7.68
C LYS A 8 -39.37 -21.43 -8.83
N ALA A 9 -38.44 -20.70 -9.46
CA ALA A 9 -37.11 -21.20 -9.88
C ALA A 9 -36.23 -20.05 -10.43
N PHE A 10 -35.22 -19.63 -9.67
CA PHE A 10 -34.05 -18.91 -10.21
C PHE A 10 -32.81 -19.43 -9.48
N ARG A 11 -32.26 -20.54 -9.98
CA ARG A 11 -30.94 -21.11 -9.65
C ARG A 11 -30.58 -22.11 -10.76
N PHE A 12 -29.36 -21.99 -11.27
CA PHE A 12 -28.63 -22.85 -12.21
C PHE A 12 -29.01 -22.84 -13.71
N LEU A 13 -28.11 -22.27 -14.51
CA LEU A 13 -27.75 -22.79 -15.84
C LEU A 13 -26.38 -22.25 -16.26
N LEU A 14 -25.33 -22.97 -15.88
CA LEU A 14 -23.97 -22.84 -16.42
C LEU A 14 -23.52 -24.25 -16.83
N ALA A 15 -23.90 -24.69 -18.03
CA ALA A 15 -23.33 -25.84 -18.73
C ALA A 15 -24.10 -26.09 -20.05
N SER A 16 -23.62 -25.52 -21.16
CA SER A 16 -23.50 -26.19 -22.46
C SER A 16 -23.21 -25.13 -23.52
N LEU A 17 -22.04 -25.21 -24.15
CA LEU A 17 -21.77 -24.87 -25.56
C LEU A 17 -20.26 -24.68 -25.72
N LEU A 18 -19.51 -25.78 -25.67
CA LEU A 18 -18.20 -25.84 -26.30
C LEU A 18 -17.98 -27.29 -26.80
N SER A 19 -18.46 -27.56 -28.00
CA SER A 19 -18.10 -28.73 -28.81
C SER A 19 -18.51 -28.44 -30.27
N CYS A 20 -17.63 -28.78 -31.22
CA CYS A 20 -17.60 -28.39 -32.64
C CYS A 20 -17.19 -26.92 -32.83
N VAL A 21 -16.09 -26.59 -33.52
CA VAL A 21 -15.85 -26.96 -34.92
C VAL A 21 -14.35 -27.14 -35.21
N LEU A 22 -14.01 -28.33 -35.70
CA LEU A 22 -12.95 -28.57 -36.68
C LEU A 22 -13.62 -29.30 -37.85
N ILE A 23 -13.30 -28.88 -39.08
CA ILE A 23 -13.39 -29.56 -40.40
C ILE A 23 -13.89 -28.58 -41.50
N GLN A 24 -13.09 -28.56 -42.57
CA GLN A 24 -13.13 -27.78 -43.81
C GLN A 24 -14.43 -27.95 -44.64
N CYS A 25 -14.81 -26.92 -45.44
CA CYS A 25 -14.82 -26.98 -46.92
C CYS A 25 -15.52 -25.75 -47.58
N ASN A 26 -14.74 -25.06 -48.42
CA ASN A 26 -14.95 -24.51 -49.77
C ASN A 26 -16.35 -24.09 -50.35
N GLU A 27 -16.28 -23.03 -51.19
CA GLU A 27 -17.15 -22.62 -52.32
C GLU A 27 -18.19 -21.47 -52.20
N LYS A 28 -17.81 -20.34 -52.82
CA LYS A 28 -18.51 -19.46 -53.79
C LYS A 28 -20.05 -19.28 -53.81
N ASN A 29 -20.40 -17.98 -53.81
CA ASN A 29 -21.30 -17.25 -54.72
C ASN A 29 -22.79 -16.94 -54.35
N GLN A 30 -23.11 -15.64 -54.57
CA GLN A 30 -24.39 -15.02 -55.00
C GLN A 30 -25.40 -14.52 -53.94
N GLY A 31 -25.29 -13.21 -53.65
CA GLY A 31 -26.30 -12.16 -53.86
C GLY A 31 -27.80 -12.41 -53.61
N SER A 32 -28.39 -11.68 -52.65
CA SER A 32 -29.50 -10.72 -52.90
C SER A 32 -29.99 -10.00 -51.63
N LYS A 33 -29.75 -8.68 -51.61
CA LYS A 33 -30.67 -7.58 -51.25
C LYS A 33 -31.85 -7.87 -50.32
N ILE A 34 -31.84 -7.28 -49.12
CA ILE A 34 -32.95 -6.43 -48.63
C ILE A 34 -32.37 -5.17 -47.95
N GLU A 35 -32.93 -4.06 -48.36
CA GLU A 35 -32.60 -2.67 -48.09
C GLU A 35 -33.31 -2.13 -46.83
N GLN A 36 -32.73 -1.07 -46.27
CA GLN A 36 -33.34 -0.03 -45.41
C GLN A 36 -33.64 -0.33 -43.94
N ILE A 37 -32.69 0.04 -43.05
CA ILE A 37 -32.91 1.15 -42.08
C ILE A 37 -31.63 1.98 -42.02
N SER A 38 -31.62 3.12 -42.70
CA SER A 38 -30.60 4.15 -42.60
C SER A 38 -31.06 5.24 -41.64
N ALA A 39 -30.59 5.20 -40.38
CA ALA A 39 -30.57 6.36 -39.47
C ALA A 39 -29.71 6.02 -38.23
N LEU A 40 -28.39 6.25 -38.32
CA LEU A 40 -27.46 6.60 -37.23
C LEU A 40 -26.03 6.61 -37.81
N ALA A 41 -25.72 7.68 -38.54
CA ALA A 41 -24.33 8.02 -38.85
C ALA A 41 -23.75 8.66 -37.58
N GLY A 42 -22.91 7.91 -36.85
CA GLY A 42 -22.27 8.39 -35.63
C GLY A 42 -21.78 7.28 -34.71
N ILE A 43 -21.08 6.27 -35.23
CA ILE A 43 -20.27 5.36 -34.42
C ILE A 43 -18.93 5.21 -35.13
N GLN A 44 -17.97 6.05 -34.73
CA GLN A 44 -16.55 5.83 -34.98
C GLN A 44 -16.10 4.52 -34.29
N SER A 45 -15.05 3.93 -34.82
CA SER A 45 -14.55 2.57 -34.60
C SER A 45 -14.74 1.99 -33.19
N LEU A 46 -15.15 0.72 -33.17
CA LEU A 46 -15.13 -0.19 -32.03
C LEU A 46 -13.68 -0.60 -31.66
N ASP A 47 -12.79 0.38 -31.47
CA ASP A 47 -11.42 0.17 -30.97
C ASP A 47 -11.32 0.38 -29.45
N ASN A 48 -12.44 0.62 -28.75
CA ASN A 48 -12.46 0.99 -27.32
C ASN A 48 -13.03 -0.08 -26.38
N LEU A 49 -13.04 -1.36 -26.78
CA LEU A 49 -13.34 -2.47 -25.88
C LEU A 49 -12.20 -3.50 -25.97
N HIS A 50 -11.35 -3.51 -24.94
CA HIS A 50 -10.19 -4.38 -24.65
C HIS A 50 -8.79 -3.82 -24.97
N PRO A 51 -8.09 -3.20 -23.99
CA PRO A 51 -6.65 -3.33 -23.93
C PRO A 51 -6.37 -4.62 -23.15
N ASN A 52 -6.18 -5.76 -23.81
CA ASN A 52 -5.50 -6.95 -23.26
C ASN A 52 -5.54 -8.10 -24.28
N LEU A 53 -4.71 -8.01 -25.31
CA LEU A 53 -4.07 -9.21 -25.85
C LEU A 53 -2.78 -9.40 -25.05
N ASN A 54 -2.93 -10.03 -23.88
CA ASN A 54 -1.84 -10.39 -22.99
C ASN A 54 -0.86 -11.32 -23.72
N PHE A 55 0.36 -10.86 -23.95
CA PHE A 55 1.49 -11.76 -24.11
C PHE A 55 1.68 -12.52 -22.79
N ALA A 56 1.92 -13.84 -22.88
CA ALA A 56 1.88 -14.74 -21.75
C ALA A 56 2.94 -14.40 -20.67
N GLY A 57 2.48 -14.09 -19.45
CA GLY A 57 3.24 -14.29 -18.20
C GLY A 57 3.67 -13.03 -17.46
N THR A 58 4.14 -11.98 -18.13
CA THR A 58 4.74 -10.82 -17.47
C THR A 58 3.69 -9.84 -16.93
N ARG A 59 3.90 -9.32 -15.71
CA ARG A 59 3.01 -8.29 -15.14
C ARG A 59 3.26 -6.98 -15.89
N SER A 60 2.21 -6.42 -16.49
CA SER A 60 2.22 -5.03 -16.92
C SER A 60 2.04 -4.16 -15.68
N THR A 61 2.99 -3.26 -15.40
CA THR A 61 2.61 -2.02 -14.74
C THR A 61 1.69 -1.24 -15.69
N PHE A 62 1.08 -0.17 -15.21
CA PHE A 62 0.30 0.70 -16.10
C PHE A 62 1.12 1.21 -17.31
N PHE A 63 2.46 1.20 -17.20
CA PHE A 63 3.36 1.87 -18.12
C PHE A 63 4.13 0.90 -19.02
N HIS A 64 4.49 -0.29 -18.50
CA HIS A 64 5.21 -1.29 -19.28
C HIS A 64 5.08 -2.68 -18.69
N THR A 65 5.45 -3.66 -19.50
CA THR A 65 5.63 -5.04 -19.08
C THR A 65 6.94 -5.19 -18.32
N GLU A 66 6.90 -5.57 -17.04
CA GLU A 66 8.09 -5.92 -16.25
C GLU A 66 8.54 -7.33 -16.61
N ALA A 67 9.83 -7.48 -16.95
CA ALA A 67 10.46 -8.77 -17.16
C ALA A 67 11.25 -9.20 -15.92
N TYR A 68 11.97 -8.26 -15.29
CA TYR A 68 12.82 -8.57 -14.14
C TYR A 68 12.05 -8.46 -12.81
N PRO A 69 12.36 -9.30 -11.82
CA PRO A 69 11.76 -9.15 -10.50
C PRO A 69 12.31 -7.90 -9.81
N PRO A 70 11.51 -7.22 -8.96
CA PRO A 70 12.03 -6.29 -7.97
C PRO A 70 13.14 -6.99 -7.17
N HIS A 71 14.24 -6.27 -6.93
CA HIS A 71 15.35 -6.85 -6.19
C HIS A 71 16.04 -5.80 -5.34
N TRP A 72 16.36 -6.20 -4.11
CA TRP A 72 17.27 -5.44 -3.26
C TRP A 72 18.67 -5.55 -3.84
N LEU A 73 19.39 -4.44 -3.87
CA LEU A 73 20.80 -4.42 -4.23
C LEU A 73 21.63 -5.12 -3.13
N GLN A 74 22.95 -5.09 -3.26
CA GLN A 74 23.83 -5.42 -2.16
C GLN A 74 23.78 -4.31 -1.10
N TRP A 75 24.10 -4.67 0.15
CA TRP A 75 24.29 -3.69 1.22
C TRP A 75 25.54 -2.84 0.97
N THR A 76 25.46 -1.56 1.32
CA THR A 76 26.61 -0.65 1.39
C THR A 76 26.62 0.08 2.73
N THR A 77 27.80 0.46 3.16
CA THR A 77 28.08 1.18 4.42
C THR A 77 29.37 1.96 4.25
N ASP A 78 29.90 2.58 5.29
CA ASP A 78 31.14 3.33 5.22
C ASP A 78 32.32 2.49 4.75
N GLY A 79 33.09 3.06 3.83
CA GLY A 79 34.23 2.39 3.21
C GLY A 79 33.85 1.27 2.24
N SER A 80 32.56 0.97 2.06
CA SER A 80 32.08 0.04 1.04
C SER A 80 31.88 0.75 -0.31
N PRO A 81 31.94 0.01 -1.43
CA PRO A 81 31.64 0.57 -2.74
C PRO A 81 30.22 1.13 -2.83
N ALA A 82 30.06 2.18 -3.63
CA ALA A 82 28.76 2.70 -4.00
C ALA A 82 27.89 1.64 -4.70
N ILE A 83 26.58 1.67 -4.45
CA ILE A 83 25.60 0.77 -5.09
C ILE A 83 24.73 1.54 -6.07
N GLN A 84 24.30 0.87 -7.14
CA GLN A 84 23.52 1.47 -8.23
C GLN A 84 22.52 0.45 -8.80
N THR A 85 21.35 0.90 -9.23
CA THR A 85 20.25 0.05 -9.70
C THR A 85 20.46 -0.54 -11.09
N GLY A 86 21.36 0.03 -11.90
CA GLY A 86 21.53 -0.33 -13.32
C GLY A 86 20.94 0.74 -14.25
N SER A 87 20.89 0.50 -15.56
CA SER A 87 20.47 1.52 -16.56
C SER A 87 18.97 1.58 -16.86
N ALA A 88 18.21 0.56 -16.42
CA ALA A 88 16.78 0.40 -16.71
C ALA A 88 15.92 0.28 -15.43
N PHE A 89 16.52 0.47 -14.26
CA PHE A 89 15.89 0.27 -12.96
C PHE A 89 15.90 1.55 -12.15
N LEU A 90 14.75 1.91 -11.58
CA LEU A 90 14.65 3.02 -10.63
C LEU A 90 14.65 2.53 -9.19
N THR A 91 15.04 3.40 -8.27
CA THR A 91 14.96 3.13 -6.84
C THR A 91 13.51 3.26 -6.37
N HIS A 92 12.90 2.14 -6.02
CA HIS A 92 11.51 2.03 -5.55
C HIS A 92 11.41 2.02 -4.02
N GLY A 93 12.53 1.76 -3.34
CA GLY A 93 12.57 1.63 -1.89
C GLY A 93 13.98 1.76 -1.36
N LEU A 94 14.07 1.98 -0.06
CA LEU A 94 15.31 2.02 0.69
C LEU A 94 15.10 1.22 1.96
N ARG A 95 16.11 0.44 2.33
CA ARG A 95 16.17 -0.15 3.66
C ARG A 95 17.54 0.06 4.28
N CYS A 96 17.58 -0.01 5.59
CA CYS A 96 18.77 0.03 6.39
C CYS A 96 18.68 -0.93 7.57
N ASP A 97 19.85 -1.28 8.08
CA ASP A 97 20.02 -2.03 9.32
C ASP A 97 21.27 -1.53 10.05
N GLY A 98 21.62 -2.21 11.15
CA GLY A 98 22.74 -1.83 12.00
C GLY A 98 22.41 -0.63 12.89
N ARG A 99 23.40 -0.14 13.63
CA ARG A 99 23.18 0.94 14.60
C ARG A 99 23.22 2.26 13.85
N TYR A 100 22.20 3.11 14.04
CA TYR A 100 22.04 4.38 13.32
C TYR A 100 21.74 4.22 11.82
N CYS A 101 21.16 3.08 11.41
CA CYS A 101 20.74 2.87 10.02
C CYS A 101 21.94 3.05 9.06
N ASP A 102 23.08 2.45 9.43
CA ASP A 102 24.41 2.66 8.85
C ASP A 102 24.74 1.75 7.68
N ASN A 103 24.08 0.59 7.59
CA ASN A 103 24.08 -0.21 6.37
C ASN A 103 22.83 0.16 5.57
N VAL A 104 22.98 0.54 4.31
CA VAL A 104 21.87 0.91 3.44
C VAL A 104 21.82 0.04 2.20
N ASN A 105 20.63 -0.13 1.67
CA ASN A 105 20.35 -0.92 0.48
C ASN A 105 19.14 -0.32 -0.25
N LEU A 106 19.15 -0.40 -1.58
CA LEU A 106 18.10 0.13 -2.44
C LEU A 106 17.31 -1.00 -3.09
N LEU A 107 16.00 -0.82 -3.23
CA LEU A 107 15.14 -1.70 -4.02
C LEU A 107 15.11 -1.18 -5.46
N GLY A 108 15.65 -1.95 -6.40
CA GLY A 108 15.56 -1.67 -7.82
C GLY A 108 14.31 -2.30 -8.43
N THR A 109 13.57 -1.53 -9.22
CA THR A 109 12.46 -2.04 -10.05
C THR A 109 12.58 -1.51 -11.47
N GLU A 110 12.30 -2.39 -12.43
CA GLU A 110 12.27 -1.99 -13.84
C GLU A 110 11.23 -0.88 -14.02
N SER A 111 11.60 0.19 -14.73
CA SER A 111 10.74 1.36 -14.90
C SER A 111 10.21 1.54 -16.32
N GLY A 112 10.74 0.79 -17.29
CA GLY A 112 10.48 1.01 -18.71
C GLY A 112 11.23 2.21 -19.31
N TYR A 113 12.00 2.94 -18.51
CA TYR A 113 12.81 4.09 -18.94
C TYR A 113 14.30 3.80 -18.86
N ASN A 114 15.05 4.39 -19.80
CA ASN A 114 16.50 4.34 -19.79
C ASN A 114 17.07 5.57 -19.09
N HIS A 115 18.11 5.34 -18.30
CA HIS A 115 18.89 6.42 -17.69
C HIS A 115 19.71 7.15 -18.74
N THR A 116 19.67 8.47 -18.70
CA THR A 116 20.52 9.33 -19.51
C THR A 116 21.56 10.01 -18.62
N ASN A 117 21.49 11.33 -18.45
CA ASN A 117 22.46 12.13 -17.72
C ASN A 117 22.53 11.70 -16.26
N SER A 118 23.62 11.01 -15.89
CA SER A 118 23.82 10.46 -14.56
C SER A 118 25.00 11.12 -13.86
N TYR A 119 24.83 11.49 -12.60
CA TYR A 119 25.85 12.15 -11.78
C TYR A 119 25.71 11.77 -10.31
N TRP A 120 26.79 11.93 -9.55
CA TRP A 120 26.75 11.84 -8.09
C TRP A 120 26.58 13.24 -7.51
N THR A 121 25.75 13.37 -6.49
CA THR A 121 25.65 14.61 -5.73
C THR A 121 26.89 14.81 -4.86
N ASP A 122 27.14 16.03 -4.42
CA ASP A 122 28.00 16.23 -3.25
C ASP A 122 27.43 15.50 -2.04
N TYR A 123 28.32 15.13 -1.11
CA TYR A 123 27.93 14.52 0.16
C TYR A 123 27.07 15.49 0.99
N PHE A 124 26.16 14.92 1.78
CA PHE A 124 25.24 15.64 2.67
C PHE A 124 25.00 14.82 3.94
N SER A 125 24.75 15.50 5.05
CA SER A 125 24.58 14.91 6.39
C SER A 125 23.74 15.83 7.28
N GLU A 126 23.34 15.35 8.46
CA GLU A 126 22.63 16.16 9.47
C GLU A 126 23.43 17.39 9.96
N GLU A 127 24.76 17.38 9.82
CA GLU A 127 25.66 18.42 10.33
C GLU A 127 25.77 19.64 9.41
N GLY A 128 25.18 19.56 8.21
CA GLY A 128 25.26 20.62 7.21
C GLY A 128 23.99 20.71 6.38
N SER A 129 24.17 20.80 5.05
CA SER A 129 23.03 20.58 4.17
C SER A 129 22.62 19.13 4.30
N ASN A 130 21.42 18.89 4.79
CA ASN A 130 20.95 17.58 5.22
C ASN A 130 20.02 16.89 4.22
N GLU A 131 19.86 17.44 3.02
CA GLU A 131 19.04 16.84 1.98
C GLU A 131 19.65 16.99 0.60
N ARG A 132 19.35 16.03 -0.27
CA ARG A 132 19.56 16.13 -1.71
C ARG A 132 18.31 15.64 -2.43
N ILE A 133 17.82 16.47 -3.35
CA ILE A 133 16.85 16.09 -4.35
C ILE A 133 17.58 16.13 -5.69
N CYS A 134 17.43 15.08 -6.50
CA CYS A 134 17.97 15.03 -7.84
C CYS A 134 17.43 16.20 -8.69
N ALA A 135 18.36 16.96 -9.28
CA ALA A 135 18.05 18.07 -10.18
C ALA A 135 17.52 17.56 -11.53
N ASN A 136 17.04 18.47 -12.37
CA ASN A 136 16.58 18.20 -13.74
C ASN A 136 15.52 17.09 -13.86
N ASN A 137 14.62 16.99 -12.87
CA ASN A 137 13.60 15.94 -12.81
C ASN A 137 14.19 14.51 -12.78
N GLY A 138 15.44 14.37 -12.33
CA GLY A 138 16.09 13.08 -12.15
C GLY A 138 15.57 12.31 -10.94
N PHE A 139 15.93 11.02 -10.91
CA PHE A 139 15.60 10.06 -9.87
C PHE A 139 16.87 9.47 -9.26
N VAL A 140 16.75 8.98 -8.03
CA VAL A 140 17.82 8.27 -7.34
C VAL A 140 18.00 6.89 -7.98
N THR A 141 19.21 6.58 -8.38
CA THR A 141 19.61 5.32 -9.03
C THR A 141 20.86 4.71 -8.39
N GLY A 142 21.25 5.23 -7.23
CA GLY A 142 22.37 4.74 -6.45
C GLY A 142 22.58 5.57 -5.20
N ILE A 143 23.34 4.99 -4.26
CA ILE A 143 23.67 5.61 -3.00
C ILE A 143 25.10 5.22 -2.61
N GLN A 144 25.80 6.15 -1.98
CA GLN A 144 27.14 5.97 -1.45
C GLN A 144 27.21 6.55 -0.04
N CYS A 145 27.78 5.78 0.88
CA CYS A 145 28.06 6.18 2.25
C CYS A 145 29.51 6.63 2.41
N SER A 146 29.75 7.57 3.31
CA SER A 146 31.06 7.95 3.78
C SER A 146 30.97 8.50 5.20
N GLY A 147 32.12 8.61 5.87
CA GLY A 147 32.22 9.12 7.24
C GLY A 147 32.18 8.00 8.28
N SER A 148 31.35 8.15 9.31
CA SER A 148 31.13 7.15 10.36
C SER A 148 29.64 6.92 10.58
N TYR A 149 29.21 5.66 10.47
CA TYR A 149 27.83 5.19 10.52
C TYR A 149 26.96 5.62 9.31
N CYS A 150 27.55 5.78 8.11
CA CYS A 150 26.90 6.32 6.91
C CYS A 150 26.20 7.66 7.20
N ASP A 151 26.86 8.51 7.99
CA ASP A 151 26.39 9.84 8.36
C ASP A 151 26.41 10.80 7.15
N SER A 152 27.38 10.63 6.26
CA SER A 152 27.49 11.42 5.02
C SER A 152 27.11 10.59 3.80
N ILE A 153 25.99 10.97 3.16
CA ILE A 153 25.41 10.27 2.01
C ILE A 153 25.69 11.04 0.73
N SER A 154 25.92 10.34 -0.38
CA SER A 154 25.84 10.88 -1.74
C SER A 154 24.84 10.05 -2.54
N LEU A 155 24.01 10.71 -3.35
CA LEU A 155 23.03 10.05 -4.22
C LEU A 155 23.55 10.05 -5.64
N ARG A 156 23.38 8.91 -6.32
CA ARG A 156 23.48 8.89 -7.78
C ARG A 156 22.12 9.30 -8.33
N CYS A 157 22.11 10.37 -9.10
CA CYS A 157 20.94 10.89 -9.77
C CYS A 157 21.03 10.57 -11.26
N SER A 158 19.92 10.11 -11.84
CA SER A 158 19.79 9.89 -13.28
C SER A 158 18.53 10.54 -13.81
N GLU A 159 18.68 11.30 -14.89
CA GLU A 159 17.56 11.71 -15.73
C GLU A 159 17.04 10.53 -16.56
N LEU A 160 15.78 10.61 -16.98
CA LEU A 160 15.10 9.58 -17.76
C LEU A 160 14.83 10.08 -19.18
N ASN A 161 14.73 9.15 -20.12
CA ASN A 161 14.31 9.43 -21.50
C ASN A 161 12.78 9.68 -21.65
N ASN A 162 12.15 10.23 -20.61
CA ASN A 162 10.71 10.47 -20.51
C ASN A 162 10.32 11.96 -20.70
N SER A 163 11.18 12.75 -21.33
CA SER A 163 11.03 14.23 -21.43
C SER A 163 11.08 14.98 -20.10
N GLY A 164 11.73 14.39 -19.08
CA GLY A 164 11.97 15.03 -17.79
C GLY A 164 10.71 15.19 -16.96
N VAL A 165 9.81 14.21 -16.96
CA VAL A 165 8.57 14.26 -16.17
C VAL A 165 8.85 13.86 -14.72
N ARG A 166 8.40 14.68 -13.77
CA ARG A 166 8.45 14.40 -12.32
C ARG A 166 7.27 15.09 -11.61
N ASN A 167 6.33 14.30 -11.11
CA ASN A 167 5.02 14.80 -10.64
C ASN A 167 4.68 14.26 -9.25
N ASN A 168 3.64 14.84 -8.62
CA ASN A 168 3.00 14.31 -7.41
C ASN A 168 4.00 13.95 -6.30
N CYS A 169 4.98 14.84 -6.10
CA CYS A 169 6.08 14.59 -5.19
C CYS A 169 5.74 14.89 -3.73
N TYR A 170 6.28 14.11 -2.80
CA TYR A 170 6.14 14.35 -1.37
C TYR A 170 7.28 13.72 -0.57
N TRP A 171 7.49 14.24 0.64
CA TRP A 171 8.37 13.63 1.63
C TRP A 171 7.62 12.57 2.44
N THR A 172 8.25 11.42 2.65
CA THR A 172 7.74 10.38 3.55
C THR A 172 7.96 10.74 5.02
N ALA A 173 7.35 9.98 5.93
CA ALA A 173 7.82 9.89 7.31
C ALA A 173 9.27 9.38 7.35
N PRO A 174 10.04 9.69 8.41
CA PRO A 174 11.41 9.22 8.57
C PRO A 174 11.46 7.70 8.72
N LEU A 175 12.46 7.10 8.09
CA LEU A 175 12.85 5.72 8.22
C LEU A 175 14.02 5.61 9.21
N SER A 176 13.93 4.67 10.15
CA SER A 176 15.02 4.31 11.08
C SER A 176 15.00 2.80 11.35
N GLU A 177 16.17 2.25 11.70
CA GLU A 177 16.36 0.87 12.16
C GLU A 177 15.51 0.53 13.39
N GLU A 178 15.26 1.50 14.28
CA GLU A 178 14.47 1.32 15.51
C GLU A 178 13.00 1.01 15.19
N SER A 179 12.60 1.25 13.94
CA SER A 179 11.24 1.11 13.46
C SER A 179 11.16 0.23 12.21
N GLY A 180 12.05 -0.75 12.09
CA GLY A 180 12.01 -1.78 11.06
C GLY A 180 12.82 -1.46 9.81
N GLY A 181 13.38 -0.25 9.69
CA GLY A 181 14.44 0.07 8.74
C GLY A 181 14.13 -0.16 7.26
N LYS A 182 12.88 -0.45 6.84
CA LYS A 182 12.53 -0.69 5.44
C LYS A 182 11.38 0.18 4.96
N PHE A 183 11.56 0.81 3.81
CA PHE A 183 10.51 1.50 3.05
C PHE A 183 10.44 1.03 1.59
N VAL A 184 9.23 0.83 1.10
CA VAL A 184 8.89 0.54 -0.29
C VAL A 184 7.75 1.47 -0.72
N ALA A 185 7.96 2.18 -1.81
CA ALA A 185 7.00 3.13 -2.34
C ALA A 185 5.77 2.45 -2.96
N PRO A 186 4.62 3.16 -3.07
CA PRO A 186 3.48 2.71 -3.88
C PRO A 186 3.83 2.55 -5.36
N GLU A 187 2.96 1.88 -6.12
CA GLU A 187 3.18 1.73 -7.56
C GLU A 187 3.28 3.09 -8.26
N SER A 188 4.18 3.18 -9.24
CA SER A 188 4.56 4.39 -9.97
C SER A 188 5.34 5.46 -9.18
N MET A 189 5.65 5.24 -7.91
CA MET A 189 6.40 6.19 -7.08
C MET A 189 7.86 5.73 -6.95
N TYR A 190 8.80 6.64 -7.17
CA TYR A 190 10.23 6.36 -7.11
C TYR A 190 10.95 7.43 -6.30
N LEU A 191 12.10 7.07 -5.72
CA LEU A 191 12.91 7.99 -4.95
C LEU A 191 13.55 9.02 -5.89
N ALA A 192 13.35 10.29 -5.60
CA ALA A 192 13.97 11.43 -6.26
C ALA A 192 14.87 12.23 -5.32
N GLY A 193 14.92 11.88 -4.03
CA GLY A 193 15.80 12.52 -3.06
C GLY A 193 15.76 11.84 -1.69
N VAL A 194 16.68 12.24 -0.83
CA VAL A 194 16.79 11.77 0.56
C VAL A 194 17.13 12.96 1.46
N ARG A 195 16.57 12.96 2.67
CA ARG A 195 16.91 13.89 3.76
C ARG A 195 17.34 13.10 4.99
N CYS A 196 18.46 13.51 5.55
CA CYS A 196 19.02 13.05 6.81
C CYS A 196 18.54 13.92 7.97
N SER A 197 18.26 13.29 9.10
CA SER A 197 17.97 13.96 10.37
C SER A 197 18.35 13.03 11.52
N GLY A 198 18.30 13.56 12.74
CA GLY A 198 18.80 12.89 13.93
C GLY A 198 20.30 12.60 13.85
N ARG A 199 20.85 11.87 14.83
CA ARG A 199 22.30 11.75 14.98
C ARG A 199 22.81 10.70 13.99
N TYR A 200 23.89 10.99 13.27
CA TYR A 200 24.48 10.09 12.28
C TYR A 200 23.54 9.74 11.12
N CYS A 201 22.68 10.67 10.72
CA CYS A 201 21.61 10.42 9.75
C CYS A 201 20.75 9.17 10.10
N ASP A 202 20.49 8.91 11.39
CA ASP A 202 19.66 7.77 11.84
C ASP A 202 18.26 7.76 11.19
N ASN A 203 17.70 8.95 10.94
CA ASN A 203 16.38 9.16 10.38
C ASN A 203 16.49 9.64 8.94
N LYS A 204 16.12 8.76 8.01
CA LYS A 204 16.15 9.02 6.57
C LYS A 204 14.73 9.24 6.04
N GLN A 205 14.42 10.44 5.56
CA GLN A 205 13.18 10.70 4.81
C GLN A 205 13.45 10.56 3.32
N MET A 206 12.48 10.01 2.59
CA MET A 206 12.58 9.85 1.14
C MET A 206 11.70 10.89 0.47
N TYR A 207 12.23 11.55 -0.57
CA TYR A 207 11.44 12.38 -1.47
C TYR A 207 10.97 11.51 -2.62
N LEU A 208 9.69 11.17 -2.64
CA LEU A 208 9.09 10.33 -3.67
C LEU A 208 8.47 11.19 -4.74
N CYS A 209 8.57 10.76 -6.00
CA CYS A 209 7.90 11.38 -7.13
C CYS A 209 7.42 10.31 -8.10
N GLN A 210 6.38 10.64 -8.87
CA GLN A 210 6.02 9.86 -10.05
C GLN A 210 6.96 10.18 -11.19
N ALA A 211 7.42 9.15 -11.89
CA ALA A 211 8.22 9.28 -13.11
C ALA A 211 7.37 9.59 -14.36
N ASP A 212 6.04 9.52 -14.25
CA ASP A 212 5.16 9.48 -15.42
C ASP A 212 4.06 10.53 -15.39
N PRO A 213 3.59 10.98 -16.57
CA PRO A 213 2.44 11.88 -16.69
C PRO A 213 1.10 11.17 -16.51
N GLY A 214 1.10 9.82 -16.51
CA GLY A 214 -0.10 9.01 -16.43
C GLY A 214 -0.69 9.00 -15.02
N ASN A 215 -1.58 9.95 -14.75
CA ASN A 215 -2.50 9.80 -13.64
C ASN A 215 -3.59 8.81 -14.05
N VAL A 216 -3.66 7.67 -13.35
CA VAL A 216 -4.92 6.92 -13.30
C VAL A 216 -5.90 7.82 -12.56
N SER A 217 -6.92 8.31 -13.27
CA SER A 217 -8.01 9.03 -12.62
C SER A 217 -8.83 8.04 -11.80
N MET A 218 -8.56 7.98 -10.50
CA MET A 218 -9.43 7.29 -9.56
C MET A 218 -10.59 8.22 -9.18
N ASP A 219 -11.79 7.66 -9.07
CA ASP A 219 -12.92 8.37 -8.50
C ASP A 219 -12.73 8.46 -6.98
N LEU A 220 -12.05 9.54 -6.54
CA LEU A 220 -11.73 9.75 -5.14
C LEU A 220 -12.98 9.95 -4.28
N ASP A 221 -14.04 10.53 -4.85
CA ASP A 221 -15.31 10.73 -4.15
C ASP A 221 -16.03 9.40 -3.93
N ALA A 222 -16.10 8.54 -4.97
CA ALA A 222 -16.68 7.21 -4.83
C ALA A 222 -15.92 6.35 -3.80
N LEU A 223 -14.59 6.40 -3.81
CA LEU A 223 -13.77 5.70 -2.81
C LEU A 223 -14.00 6.28 -1.39
N ALA A 224 -14.13 7.60 -1.26
CA ALA A 224 -14.40 8.22 0.03
C ALA A 224 -15.75 7.77 0.60
N HIS A 225 -16.79 7.64 -0.23
CA HIS A 225 -18.07 7.08 0.20
C HIS A 225 -17.97 5.59 0.54
N GLN A 226 -17.26 4.80 -0.27
CA GLN A 226 -17.12 3.36 -0.07
C GLN A 226 -16.37 2.99 1.22
N PHE A 227 -15.39 3.80 1.63
CA PHE A 227 -14.50 3.49 2.77
C PHE A 227 -14.71 4.41 3.98
N ALA A 228 -15.80 5.18 3.99
CA ALA A 228 -16.13 6.06 5.10
C ALA A 228 -16.35 5.26 6.40
N PRO A 229 -15.87 5.73 7.55
CA PRO A 229 -16.01 5.00 8.80
C PRO A 229 -17.45 4.95 9.30
N ARG A 230 -17.75 3.98 10.16
CA ARG A 230 -18.87 4.09 11.11
C ARG A 230 -18.31 4.63 12.42
N LEU A 231 -18.94 5.66 12.98
CA LEU A 231 -18.66 6.08 14.36
C LEU A 231 -19.63 5.39 15.30
N ARG A 232 -19.14 4.72 16.35
CA ARG A 232 -19.97 4.11 17.39
C ARG A 232 -19.82 4.88 18.70
N PHE A 233 -20.94 5.30 19.29
CA PHE A 233 -20.98 6.14 20.48
C PHE A 233 -21.29 5.31 21.73
N ASP A 234 -20.26 4.67 22.27
CA ASP A 234 -20.36 3.85 23.48
C ASP A 234 -20.83 4.67 24.71
N GLN A 235 -21.32 3.97 25.72
CA GLN A 235 -21.80 4.52 27.00
C GLN A 235 -20.69 4.55 28.05
N GLU A 236 -20.83 5.38 29.08
CA GLU A 236 -19.94 5.31 30.25
C GLU A 236 -20.25 4.07 31.11
N PHE A 237 -19.24 3.50 31.75
CA PHE A 237 -19.46 2.47 32.75
C PHE A 237 -20.04 3.07 34.05
N GLY A 238 -21.15 2.52 34.54
CA GLY A 238 -21.66 2.80 35.90
C GLY A 238 -22.57 4.02 36.09
N THR A 239 -22.73 4.92 35.11
CA THR A 239 -23.60 6.11 35.25
C THR A 239 -24.95 6.00 34.54
N GLY A 240 -25.12 5.03 33.63
CA GLY A 240 -26.37 4.87 32.86
C GLY A 240 -26.74 6.13 32.05
N SER A 241 -25.77 6.99 31.76
CA SER A 241 -25.98 8.29 31.16
C SER A 241 -26.44 8.14 29.70
N GLY A 242 -27.76 8.13 29.52
CA GLY A 242 -28.39 8.46 28.26
C GLY A 242 -27.97 9.85 27.76
N ASP A 243 -28.54 10.24 26.63
CA ASP A 243 -28.19 11.35 25.73
C ASP A 243 -27.77 12.69 26.40
N GLN A 244 -28.21 12.97 27.62
CA GLN A 244 -28.01 14.26 28.30
C GLN A 244 -26.56 14.60 28.70
N SER A 245 -25.62 13.64 28.62
CA SER A 245 -24.20 13.87 28.92
C SER A 245 -23.26 13.70 27.71
N LYS A 246 -23.79 13.59 26.48
CA LYS A 246 -22.98 13.37 25.26
C LYS A 246 -23.00 14.61 24.39
N CYS A 247 -21.85 15.04 23.88
CA CYS A 247 -21.83 15.90 22.69
C CYS A 247 -21.55 15.01 21.49
N PHE A 248 -22.60 14.66 20.76
CA PHE A 248 -22.48 14.00 19.48
C PHE A 248 -21.81 14.94 18.46
N PRO A 249 -21.34 14.41 17.32
CA PRO A 249 -20.91 15.23 16.20
C PRO A 249 -21.96 16.31 15.88
N SER A 250 -21.46 17.50 15.56
CA SER A 250 -22.26 18.69 15.35
C SER A 250 -21.96 19.28 13.97
N ASP A 251 -22.88 20.09 13.44
CA ASP A 251 -22.66 20.82 12.21
C ASP A 251 -21.73 22.03 12.47
N PRO A 252 -20.54 22.11 11.84
CA PRO A 252 -19.62 23.23 12.02
C PRO A 252 -20.17 24.55 11.48
N GLN A 253 -21.07 24.53 10.50
CA GLN A 253 -21.71 25.75 9.99
C GLN A 253 -22.54 26.41 11.10
N THR A 254 -23.43 25.63 11.72
CA THR A 254 -24.26 26.08 12.83
C THR A 254 -23.41 26.62 13.97
N TYR A 255 -22.33 25.94 14.34
CA TYR A 255 -21.40 26.41 15.37
C TYR A 255 -20.79 27.77 15.01
N PHE A 256 -20.22 27.88 13.81
CA PHE A 256 -19.56 29.10 13.35
C PHE A 256 -20.50 30.32 13.37
N GLU A 257 -21.73 30.15 12.89
CA GLU A 257 -22.72 31.23 12.88
C GLU A 257 -23.19 31.62 14.28
N GLN A 258 -23.44 30.66 15.16
CA GLN A 258 -23.91 30.94 16.52
C GLN A 258 -22.81 31.51 17.41
N ARG A 259 -21.55 31.09 17.21
CA ARG A 259 -20.39 31.72 17.87
C ARG A 259 -20.23 33.17 17.46
N ALA A 260 -20.44 33.51 16.19
CA ALA A 260 -20.44 34.89 15.73
C ALA A 260 -21.55 35.74 16.38
N GLN A 261 -22.62 35.12 16.86
CA GLN A 261 -23.72 35.75 17.62
C GLN A 261 -23.47 35.81 19.13
N GLY A 262 -22.33 35.29 19.62
CA GLY A 262 -21.97 35.28 21.03
C GLY A 262 -22.61 34.15 21.85
N VAL A 263 -23.14 33.10 21.20
CA VAL A 263 -23.66 31.93 21.93
C VAL A 263 -22.50 31.16 22.56
N GLU A 264 -22.59 30.86 23.86
CA GLU A 264 -21.54 30.14 24.58
C GLU A 264 -21.33 28.72 24.04
N PRO A 265 -20.08 28.23 23.88
CA PRO A 265 -19.81 26.95 23.23
C PRO A 265 -20.51 25.75 23.86
N VAL A 266 -20.60 25.70 25.19
CA VAL A 266 -21.27 24.60 25.92
C VAL A 266 -22.75 24.47 25.57
N ALA A 267 -23.40 25.55 25.14
CA ALA A 267 -24.80 25.54 24.69
C ALA A 267 -24.96 24.95 23.29
N LEU A 268 -23.87 24.88 22.52
CA LEU A 268 -23.84 24.34 21.15
C LEU A 268 -23.57 22.84 21.08
N CYS A 269 -23.24 22.22 22.22
CA CYS A 269 -23.10 20.76 22.33
C CYS A 269 -24.35 20.03 21.82
N ASN A 270 -24.18 19.16 20.82
CA ASN A 270 -25.26 18.33 20.32
C ASN A 270 -25.59 17.19 21.30
N LYS A 271 -26.60 17.37 22.13
CA LYS A 271 -27.10 16.37 23.10
C LYS A 271 -28.25 15.51 22.58
N ASP A 272 -28.68 15.73 21.35
CA ASP A 272 -29.77 14.99 20.72
C ASP A 272 -29.20 14.02 19.69
N TYR A 273 -29.56 12.74 19.80
CA TYR A 273 -29.15 11.74 18.81
C TYR A 273 -29.97 11.84 17.51
N SER A 274 -31.12 12.49 17.51
CA SER A 274 -32.03 12.55 16.35
C SER A 274 -31.37 13.13 15.09
N PRO A 275 -30.56 14.21 15.13
CA PRO A 275 -29.83 14.68 13.96
C PRO A 275 -28.82 13.68 13.40
N ILE A 276 -28.22 12.84 14.25
CA ILE A 276 -27.32 11.76 13.83
C ILE A 276 -28.12 10.64 13.17
N ALA A 277 -29.18 10.15 13.84
CA ALA A 277 -30.05 9.09 13.34
C ALA A 277 -30.72 9.43 12.00
N ASN A 278 -30.99 10.71 11.76
CA ASN A 278 -31.60 11.22 10.53
C ASN A 278 -30.57 11.70 9.49
N ASN A 279 -29.27 11.43 9.67
CA ASN A 279 -28.18 11.80 8.76
C ASN A 279 -28.10 13.31 8.45
N GLN A 280 -28.44 14.17 9.41
CA GLN A 280 -28.48 15.62 9.22
C GLN A 280 -27.13 16.31 9.47
N VAL A 281 -26.25 15.66 10.22
CA VAL A 281 -24.91 16.19 10.52
C VAL A 281 -23.94 15.76 9.41
N PRO A 282 -23.25 16.70 8.74
CA PRO A 282 -22.29 16.37 7.69
C PRO A 282 -20.94 15.90 8.27
N ILE A 283 -20.32 14.93 7.61
CA ILE A 283 -18.93 14.54 7.84
C ILE A 283 -18.07 14.98 6.67
N PHE A 284 -16.89 15.49 6.98
CA PHE A 284 -16.02 16.08 5.97
C PHE A 284 -14.89 15.13 5.61
N TYR A 285 -14.53 15.06 4.34
CA TYR A 285 -13.41 14.22 3.92
C TYR A 285 -12.44 14.96 3.00
N MET A 286 -11.20 14.48 2.99
CA MET A 286 -10.19 14.82 2.00
C MET A 286 -9.60 13.52 1.47
N ALA A 287 -9.35 13.47 0.17
CA ALA A 287 -8.74 12.31 -0.48
C ALA A 287 -7.49 12.74 -1.27
N SER A 288 -6.46 11.90 -1.26
CA SER A 288 -5.22 12.13 -1.98
C SER A 288 -4.73 10.83 -2.58
N GLN A 289 -4.54 10.83 -3.89
CA GLN A 289 -3.94 9.71 -4.61
C GLN A 289 -2.43 9.66 -4.34
N ALA A 290 -1.91 8.47 -4.06
CA ALA A 290 -0.52 8.18 -3.81
C ALA A 290 -0.05 7.10 -4.80
N GLY A 291 0.57 7.51 -5.90
CA GLY A 291 0.92 6.56 -6.97
C GLY A 291 -0.29 6.13 -7.81
N THR A 292 -0.15 5.06 -8.57
CA THR A 292 -1.22 4.54 -9.45
C THR A 292 -2.18 3.57 -8.78
N ASN A 293 -1.89 3.13 -7.55
CA ASN A 293 -2.66 2.07 -6.91
C ASN A 293 -3.13 2.38 -5.48
N ALA A 294 -2.69 3.49 -4.86
CA ALA A 294 -3.04 3.82 -3.49
C ALA A 294 -3.75 5.17 -3.38
N VAL A 295 -4.72 5.25 -2.46
CA VAL A 295 -5.46 6.47 -2.09
C VAL A 295 -5.52 6.56 -0.59
N LEU A 296 -5.19 7.73 -0.06
CA LEU A 296 -5.39 8.08 1.34
C LEU A 296 -6.64 8.94 1.45
N ILE A 297 -7.50 8.61 2.41
CA ILE A 297 -8.71 9.37 2.67
C ILE A 297 -8.75 9.68 4.16
N ARG A 298 -8.91 10.96 4.52
CA ARG A 298 -9.07 11.39 5.90
C ARG A 298 -10.47 11.97 6.08
N TYR A 299 -11.16 11.49 7.10
CA TYR A 299 -12.48 11.93 7.51
C TYR A 299 -12.36 12.76 8.78
N TRP A 300 -13.16 13.81 8.87
CA TRP A 300 -13.15 14.80 9.93
C TRP A 300 -14.54 14.94 10.54
N PHE A 301 -14.58 14.92 11.87
CA PHE A 301 -15.80 14.98 12.65
C PHE A 301 -15.71 16.17 13.60
N PHE A 302 -16.70 17.05 13.55
CA PHE A 302 -16.72 18.26 14.36
C PHE A 302 -17.50 18.06 15.65
N TYR A 303 -16.96 18.55 16.76
CA TYR A 303 -17.63 18.59 18.05
C TYR A 303 -17.70 20.04 18.53
N ALA A 304 -18.92 20.51 18.80
CA ALA A 304 -19.18 21.90 19.19
C ALA A 304 -18.80 22.24 20.63
N TRP A 305 -18.37 21.27 21.44
CA TRP A 305 -17.85 21.47 22.80
C TRP A 305 -17.26 20.17 23.28
N GLN A 306 -16.18 20.21 24.04
CA GLN A 306 -15.55 19.05 24.67
C GLN A 306 -15.35 19.32 26.16
N SER A 307 -15.89 18.43 26.99
CA SER A 307 -15.74 18.50 28.44
C SER A 307 -14.31 18.30 28.88
N THR A 308 -13.95 18.88 30.04
CA THR A 308 -12.70 18.57 30.73
C THR A 308 -12.60 17.08 31.06
N CYS A 309 -11.45 16.48 30.76
CA CYS A 309 -11.05 15.21 31.34
C CYS A 309 -10.73 15.36 32.85
N PHE A 310 -11.08 14.39 33.68
CA PHE A 310 -10.80 14.43 35.13
C PHE A 310 -9.31 14.22 35.49
N LEU A 311 -8.47 13.77 34.55
CA LEU A 311 -7.02 13.55 34.72
C LEU A 311 -6.14 14.60 34.04
N SER A 312 -6.69 15.45 33.17
CA SER A 312 -5.98 16.53 32.49
C SER A 312 -6.89 17.76 32.34
N ALA A 313 -6.37 18.92 32.73
CA ALA A 313 -7.14 20.17 32.67
C ALA A 313 -7.23 20.71 31.23
N GLY A 314 -8.45 21.05 30.80
CA GLY A 314 -8.72 21.78 29.56
C GLY A 314 -10.02 21.33 28.89
N SER A 315 -11.09 22.14 29.00
CA SER A 315 -12.26 22.00 28.11
C SER A 315 -11.99 22.81 26.85
N HIS A 316 -12.43 22.30 25.71
CA HIS A 316 -12.36 23.04 24.46
C HIS A 316 -13.73 23.57 24.06
N ALA A 317 -13.72 24.78 23.50
CA ALA A 317 -14.91 25.40 22.94
C ALA A 317 -15.41 24.62 21.72
N ALA A 318 -14.53 24.00 20.94
CA ALA A 318 -14.87 23.04 19.91
C ALA A 318 -13.71 22.04 19.75
N ASP A 319 -13.93 20.94 19.04
CA ASP A 319 -12.86 20.00 18.68
C ASP A 319 -13.07 19.40 17.29
N TRP A 320 -11.96 19.06 16.64
CA TRP A 320 -11.94 18.34 15.37
C TRP A 320 -11.23 17.01 15.54
N GLU A 321 -11.98 15.94 15.32
CA GLU A 321 -11.44 14.58 15.39
C GLU A 321 -11.39 13.96 14.01
N SER A 322 -10.58 12.91 13.83
CA SER A 322 -10.41 12.32 12.52
C SER A 322 -10.16 10.82 12.51
N MET A 323 -10.38 10.22 11.35
CA MET A 323 -9.87 8.89 11.02
C MET A 323 -9.31 8.95 9.61
N ALA A 324 -8.26 8.18 9.34
CA ALA A 324 -7.75 8.05 7.98
C ALA A 324 -7.74 6.59 7.53
N VAL A 325 -7.95 6.37 6.24
CA VAL A 325 -7.90 5.05 5.61
C VAL A 325 -6.92 5.06 4.45
N LEU A 326 -6.22 3.93 4.30
CA LEU A 326 -5.42 3.63 3.14
C LEU A 326 -6.16 2.60 2.30
N VAL A 327 -6.48 2.98 1.07
CA VAL A 327 -7.10 2.12 0.06
C VAL A 327 -6.05 1.78 -0.99
N VAL A 328 -5.86 0.49 -1.29
CA VAL A 328 -4.91 0.04 -2.32
C VAL A 328 -5.57 -0.97 -3.23
N ASN A 329 -5.45 -0.77 -4.54
CA ASN A 329 -6.14 -1.57 -5.57
C ASN A 329 -7.66 -1.66 -5.30
N GLY A 330 -8.27 -0.56 -4.87
CA GLY A 330 -9.70 -0.50 -4.53
C GLY A 330 -10.11 -1.30 -3.29
N GLN A 331 -9.16 -1.65 -2.42
CA GLN A 331 -9.42 -2.37 -1.17
C GLN A 331 -8.87 -1.61 0.04
N LEU A 332 -9.64 -1.56 1.13
CA LEU A 332 -9.16 -1.08 2.42
C LEU A 332 -7.95 -1.90 2.87
N LYS A 333 -6.82 -1.26 3.17
CA LYS A 333 -5.62 -1.93 3.68
C LYS A 333 -5.32 -1.57 5.12
N ARG A 334 -5.45 -0.29 5.47
CA ARG A 334 -5.11 0.19 6.82
C ARG A 334 -6.06 1.30 7.26
N THR A 335 -6.21 1.44 8.56
CA THR A 335 -6.96 2.53 9.20
C THR A 335 -6.11 3.15 10.29
N ALA A 336 -5.99 4.48 10.26
CA ALA A 336 -5.42 5.27 11.34
C ALA A 336 -6.54 5.80 12.23
N PHE A 337 -6.44 5.51 13.53
CA PHE A 337 -7.33 6.01 14.57
C PHE A 337 -6.65 7.19 15.24
N TYR A 338 -7.37 8.29 15.43
CA TYR A 338 -6.83 9.55 15.97
C TYR A 338 -7.61 9.98 17.21
N GLN A 339 -6.88 10.48 18.20
CA GLN A 339 -7.43 11.06 19.43
C GLN A 339 -6.45 12.12 19.94
N HIS A 340 -6.89 13.34 20.20
CA HIS A 340 -6.10 14.40 20.86
C HIS A 340 -4.68 14.66 20.30
N GLY A 341 -4.45 14.54 18.99
CA GLY A 341 -3.10 14.72 18.42
C GLY A 341 -2.24 13.47 18.38
N GLY A 342 -2.68 12.37 19.00
CA GLY A 342 -2.09 11.05 18.90
C GLY A 342 -2.81 10.21 17.84
N TRP A 343 -2.10 9.26 17.25
CA TRP A 343 -2.70 8.29 16.34
C TRP A 343 -1.90 6.99 16.29
N TYR A 344 -2.56 5.94 15.83
CA TYR A 344 -1.91 4.68 15.49
C TYR A 344 -2.64 4.00 14.34
N VAL A 345 -1.92 3.14 13.65
CA VAL A 345 -2.41 2.45 12.45
C VAL A 345 -2.70 0.98 12.76
N LYS A 346 -3.79 0.47 12.17
CA LYS A 346 -4.13 -0.94 12.15
C LYS A 346 -4.26 -1.45 10.73
N GLU A 347 -3.74 -2.64 10.47
CA GLU A 347 -3.93 -3.36 9.21
C GLU A 347 -5.31 -4.03 9.16
N GLN A 348 -5.89 -4.12 7.97
CA GLN A 348 -7.20 -4.75 7.75
C GLN A 348 -7.22 -6.17 8.34
N GLY A 349 -8.31 -6.50 9.03
CA GLY A 349 -8.46 -7.77 9.75
C GLY A 349 -8.07 -7.70 11.23
N THR A 350 -7.50 -6.58 11.68
CA THR A 350 -7.21 -6.31 13.11
C THR A 350 -8.14 -5.28 13.74
N PHE A 351 -9.23 -4.95 13.07
CA PHE A 351 -10.28 -4.04 13.53
C PHE A 351 -11.64 -4.40 12.90
N GLU A 352 -12.71 -3.96 13.54
CA GLU A 352 -14.09 -4.17 13.08
C GLU A 352 -14.40 -3.36 11.81
N THR A 353 -15.09 -3.97 10.86
CA THR A 353 -15.61 -3.30 9.67
C THR A 353 -17.09 -3.62 9.46
N VAL A 354 -17.85 -2.65 8.94
CA VAL A 354 -19.18 -2.91 8.40
C VAL A 354 -19.03 -3.29 6.93
N ASN A 355 -19.57 -4.45 6.55
CA ASN A 355 -19.52 -4.99 5.19
C ASN A 355 -18.11 -5.12 4.57
N GLY A 356 -17.04 -5.13 5.40
CA GLY A 356 -15.67 -5.26 4.93
C GLY A 356 -15.00 -3.97 4.42
N THR A 357 -15.74 -2.86 4.30
CA THR A 357 -15.24 -1.60 3.71
C THR A 357 -15.26 -0.42 4.67
N HIS A 358 -16.19 -0.39 5.63
CA HIS A 358 -16.34 0.76 6.53
C HIS A 358 -15.70 0.45 7.89
N PRO A 359 -14.50 0.98 8.22
CA PRO A 359 -13.89 0.77 9.53
C PRO A 359 -14.77 1.34 10.65
N VAL A 360 -14.88 0.64 11.77
CA VAL A 360 -15.62 1.12 12.94
C VAL A 360 -14.67 1.86 13.87
N GLY A 361 -14.89 3.16 14.06
CA GLY A 361 -14.25 3.99 15.08
C GLY A 361 -15.14 4.08 16.32
N TYR A 362 -14.62 3.63 17.46
CA TYR A 362 -15.28 3.83 18.75
C TYR A 362 -14.95 5.23 19.24
N VAL A 363 -15.97 6.01 19.59
CA VAL A 363 -15.81 7.41 20.00
C VAL A 363 -15.75 7.50 21.51
N GLY A 364 -14.67 8.07 22.03
CA GLY A 364 -14.45 8.25 23.45
C GLY A 364 -15.40 9.26 24.09
N LYS A 365 -15.94 8.94 25.28
CA LYS A 365 -16.92 9.79 25.98
C LYS A 365 -16.28 11.02 26.62
N ASN A 366 -15.09 10.86 27.22
CA ASN A 366 -14.47 11.94 28.02
C ASN A 366 -13.49 12.79 27.21
N ALA A 367 -12.96 12.21 26.15
CA ALA A 367 -11.86 12.73 25.38
C ALA A 367 -12.28 13.17 23.98
N HIS A 368 -13.44 12.74 23.44
CA HIS A 368 -13.64 12.71 21.99
C HIS A 368 -12.46 11.99 21.27
N GLY A 369 -12.59 11.73 19.98
CA GLY A 369 -11.60 10.95 19.24
C GLY A 369 -11.96 9.48 19.10
N THR A 370 -11.19 8.79 18.29
CA THR A 370 -11.51 7.47 17.75
C THR A 370 -10.47 6.43 18.12
N PHE A 371 -10.92 5.22 18.45
CA PHE A 371 -10.05 4.09 18.74
C PHE A 371 -10.65 2.76 18.26
N HIS A 372 -9.79 1.74 18.12
CA HIS A 372 -10.14 0.39 17.69
C HIS A 372 -10.55 -0.52 18.86
N ASP A 373 -10.71 -1.82 18.55
CA ASP A 373 -11.36 -2.87 19.35
C ASP A 373 -10.78 -3.19 20.76
N SER A 374 -9.70 -2.53 21.19
CA SER A 374 -9.12 -2.73 22.53
C SER A 374 -9.66 -1.70 23.52
N GLY A 375 -10.54 -2.17 24.42
CA GLY A 375 -11.10 -1.35 25.49
C GLY A 375 -10.02 -0.72 26.35
N GLY A 376 -10.32 0.46 26.86
CA GLY A 376 -9.45 1.19 27.75
C GLY A 376 -9.74 1.00 29.23
N SER A 377 -8.88 1.57 30.08
CA SER A 377 -9.05 1.60 31.54
C SER A 377 -10.30 2.37 31.98
N GLY A 378 -10.94 3.09 31.06
CA GLY A 378 -12.05 4.00 31.33
C GLY A 378 -11.61 5.42 31.70
N GLY A 379 -10.33 5.73 31.54
CA GLY A 379 -9.79 7.06 31.70
C GLY A 379 -9.98 7.91 30.44
N CYS A 380 -9.58 9.18 30.53
CA CYS A 380 -9.34 10.02 29.35
C CYS A 380 -7.84 10.15 29.03
N LEU A 381 -7.08 9.09 29.35
CA LEU A 381 -5.78 8.87 28.74
C LEU A 381 -5.97 8.41 27.29
N TYR A 382 -4.97 8.70 26.45
CA TYR A 382 -4.99 8.34 25.03
C TYR A 382 -5.33 6.86 24.85
N PHE A 383 -6.39 6.60 24.08
CA PHE A 383 -6.83 5.25 23.71
C PHE A 383 -7.19 4.34 24.89
N GLU A 384 -7.55 4.94 26.02
CA GLU A 384 -7.98 4.27 27.24
C GLU A 384 -9.45 4.54 27.60
N ASP A 385 -10.27 4.99 26.66
CA ASP A 385 -11.70 5.20 26.93
C ASP A 385 -12.49 3.87 27.04
N PHE A 386 -13.64 3.94 27.73
CA PHE A 386 -14.48 2.79 28.01
C PHE A 386 -15.05 2.17 26.73
N ARG A 387 -15.16 0.84 26.73
CA ARG A 387 -16.07 0.10 25.87
C ARG A 387 -17.28 -0.35 26.66
N ASN A 388 -18.39 0.31 26.44
CA ASN A 388 -19.67 -0.20 26.91
C ASN A 388 -20.72 0.11 25.84
N PRO A 389 -21.07 -0.86 24.98
CA PRO A 389 -22.10 -0.63 23.97
C PRO A 389 -23.46 -0.29 24.61
N GLY A 390 -23.63 -0.56 25.91
CA GLY A 390 -24.89 -0.36 26.62
C GLY A 390 -26.05 -1.11 25.97
N GLY A 391 -27.27 -0.61 26.16
CA GLY A 391 -28.47 -1.15 25.50
C GLY A 391 -28.87 -0.43 24.21
N ASN A 392 -28.24 0.72 23.90
CA ASN A 392 -28.60 1.57 22.75
C ASN A 392 -27.49 1.53 21.70
N ASP A 393 -27.82 1.14 20.47
CA ASP A 393 -26.89 1.13 19.32
C ASP A 393 -26.77 2.52 18.69
N TYR A 394 -26.16 3.47 19.42
CA TYR A 394 -25.88 4.79 18.88
C TYR A 394 -24.67 4.75 17.96
N HIS A 395 -24.90 5.09 16.70
CA HIS A 395 -23.85 5.14 15.69
C HIS A 395 -24.15 6.18 14.62
N MET A 396 -23.12 6.56 13.88
CA MET A 396 -23.21 7.40 12.69
C MET A 396 -22.56 6.66 11.52
N ASP A 397 -23.37 6.39 10.51
CA ASP A 397 -22.94 5.89 9.21
C ASP A 397 -22.51 7.09 8.37
N THR A 398 -21.23 7.45 8.43
CA THR A 398 -20.79 8.76 7.95
C THR A 398 -20.99 8.94 6.45
N TRP A 399 -21.01 7.85 5.68
CA TRP A 399 -21.26 7.83 4.24
C TRP A 399 -22.66 8.33 3.84
N ASN A 400 -23.62 8.44 4.76
CA ASN A 400 -24.95 8.96 4.46
C ASN A 400 -25.00 10.49 4.28
N ASN A 401 -23.99 11.21 4.78
CA ASN A 401 -23.89 12.67 4.64
C ASN A 401 -22.41 13.09 4.63
N LEU A 402 -21.70 12.71 3.58
CA LEU A 402 -20.33 13.14 3.34
C LEU A 402 -20.27 14.42 2.53
N ALA A 403 -19.33 15.29 2.88
CA ALA A 403 -19.01 16.50 2.14
C ALA A 403 -17.50 16.58 1.89
N LEU A 404 -17.12 16.91 0.65
CA LEU A 404 -15.73 17.18 0.31
C LEU A 404 -15.27 18.45 1.05
N LEU A 405 -14.21 18.33 1.84
CA LEU A 405 -13.60 19.45 2.53
C LEU A 405 -12.65 20.20 1.59
N GLN A 406 -13.04 21.42 1.23
CA GLN A 406 -12.29 22.25 0.28
C GLN A 406 -12.57 23.73 0.50
N ARG A 407 -11.70 24.59 -0.03
CA ARG A 407 -11.85 26.05 -0.04
C ARG A 407 -12.30 26.54 -1.40
N GLY A 408 -12.93 27.71 -1.43
CA GLY A 408 -13.37 28.35 -2.67
C GLY A 408 -14.59 29.23 -2.46
N SER A 409 -14.85 30.12 -3.42
CA SER A 409 -15.97 31.07 -3.39
C SER A 409 -17.35 30.42 -3.34
N SER A 410 -17.46 29.14 -3.73
CA SER A 410 -18.69 28.34 -3.65
C SER A 410 -18.90 27.66 -2.29
N PHE A 411 -17.95 27.76 -1.35
CA PHE A 411 -18.02 27.10 -0.04
C PHE A 411 -18.39 28.10 1.06
N PRO A 412 -19.01 27.63 2.16
CA PRO A 412 -19.41 28.51 3.24
C PRO A 412 -18.24 29.25 3.90
N ALA A 413 -18.55 30.32 4.63
CA ALA A 413 -17.56 31.19 5.25
C ALA A 413 -16.61 30.46 6.19
N TRP A 414 -17.10 29.48 6.96
CA TRP A 414 -16.25 28.72 7.89
C TRP A 414 -15.21 27.85 7.17
N MET A 415 -15.54 27.26 6.01
CA MET A 415 -14.58 26.46 5.22
C MET A 415 -13.44 27.31 4.66
N ASN A 416 -13.76 28.57 4.33
CA ASN A 416 -12.81 29.56 3.84
C ASN A 416 -12.08 30.30 4.95
N CYS A 417 -12.45 30.07 6.21
CA CYS A 417 -11.78 30.69 7.34
C CYS A 417 -10.34 30.14 7.48
N THR A 418 -9.42 31.03 7.87
CA THR A 418 -8.00 30.72 8.04
C THR A 418 -7.52 30.98 9.47
N GLY A 419 -6.59 30.16 9.94
CA GLY A 419 -5.97 30.29 11.26
C GLY A 419 -6.77 29.64 12.41
N SER A 420 -6.18 29.72 13.61
CA SER A 420 -6.73 29.08 14.81
C SER A 420 -8.01 29.74 15.32
N SER A 421 -8.27 31.01 14.97
CA SER A 421 -9.45 31.75 15.43
C SER A 421 -10.78 31.29 14.84
N CYS A 422 -10.77 30.45 13.80
CA CYS A 422 -11.99 30.00 13.13
C CYS A 422 -12.92 29.18 14.01
N PHE A 423 -12.35 28.40 14.94
CA PHE A 423 -13.07 27.52 15.85
C PHE A 423 -12.50 27.66 17.26
N ASP A 424 -12.45 28.88 17.78
CA ASP A 424 -12.05 29.17 19.17
C ASP A 424 -10.67 28.58 19.56
N GLY A 425 -9.70 28.60 18.64
CA GLY A 425 -8.30 28.27 18.89
C GLY A 425 -7.83 26.91 18.33
N ILE A 426 -8.73 26.04 17.88
CA ILE A 426 -8.35 24.65 17.49
C ILE A 426 -7.85 24.49 16.05
N GLY A 427 -7.86 25.54 15.22
CA GLY A 427 -7.39 25.47 13.83
C GLY A 427 -8.36 24.73 12.90
N HIS A 428 -8.38 25.11 11.63
CA HIS A 428 -9.24 24.49 10.62
C HIS A 428 -8.67 23.13 10.15
N PRO A 429 -9.48 22.09 9.85
CA PRO A 429 -8.93 20.76 9.51
C PRO A 429 -7.99 20.74 8.30
N ILE A 430 -8.27 21.53 7.26
CA ILE A 430 -7.34 21.71 6.12
C ILE A 430 -5.95 22.16 6.58
N GLU A 431 -5.86 22.99 7.62
CA GLU A 431 -4.58 23.48 8.17
C GLU A 431 -3.93 22.48 9.13
N GLN A 432 -4.74 21.61 9.74
CA GLN A 432 -4.28 20.52 10.61
C GLN A 432 -3.82 19.27 9.83
N THR A 433 -4.00 19.21 8.50
CA THR A 433 -3.81 17.96 7.76
C THR A 433 -2.38 17.43 7.74
N GLY A 434 -1.36 18.30 7.84
CA GLY A 434 0.01 17.89 7.51
C GLY A 434 0.10 17.23 6.12
N SER A 435 1.20 16.55 5.81
CA SER A 435 1.25 15.66 4.64
C SER A 435 0.67 14.30 5.05
N LEU A 436 -0.54 13.95 4.61
CA LEU A 436 -1.11 12.59 4.80
C LEU A 436 -0.16 11.50 4.28
N LEU A 437 0.52 11.82 3.18
CA LEU A 437 1.48 10.96 2.50
C LEU A 437 2.78 10.77 3.31
N GLY A 438 3.05 11.67 4.26
CA GLY A 438 4.19 11.63 5.17
C GLY A 438 3.86 11.11 6.57
N MET A 439 2.65 10.62 6.82
CA MET A 439 2.26 10.11 8.14
C MET A 439 3.04 8.84 8.50
N GLY A 440 3.57 8.78 9.72
CA GLY A 440 4.16 7.59 10.33
C GLY A 440 3.10 6.55 10.76
N GLY A 441 3.56 5.40 11.25
CA GLY A 441 2.71 4.31 11.73
C GLY A 441 1.96 4.68 13.02
N CYS A 442 2.50 5.61 13.80
CA CYS A 442 1.84 6.24 14.93
C CYS A 442 2.35 7.69 15.11
N GLY A 443 1.71 8.41 16.01
CA GLY A 443 2.07 9.77 16.41
C GLY A 443 2.47 9.86 17.87
N LYS A 444 2.26 11.05 18.45
CA LYS A 444 2.63 11.43 19.83
C LYS A 444 2.30 10.35 20.88
N ASP A 445 1.19 9.65 20.71
CA ASP A 445 0.73 8.58 21.56
C ASP A 445 0.16 7.43 20.71
N GLY A 446 0.15 6.21 21.25
CA GLY A 446 -0.57 5.07 20.66
C GLY A 446 0.27 4.07 19.89
N CYS A 447 1.59 4.29 19.79
CA CYS A 447 2.50 3.40 19.08
C CYS A 447 2.44 1.93 19.55
N SER A 448 2.27 1.70 20.86
CA SER A 448 2.09 0.36 21.44
C SER A 448 0.82 -0.36 20.97
N LYS A 449 -0.15 0.37 20.39
CA LYS A 449 -1.38 -0.15 19.82
C LYS A 449 -1.29 -0.30 18.30
N SER A 450 -0.27 0.25 17.66
CA SER A 450 -0.10 0.14 16.22
C SER A 450 0.19 -1.32 15.82
N SER A 451 -0.37 -1.76 14.69
CA SER A 451 0.10 -3.01 14.05
C SER A 451 1.32 -2.76 13.17
N MET A 452 1.70 -1.50 12.99
CA MET A 452 2.93 -1.05 12.34
C MET A 452 3.99 -0.77 13.42
N SER A 453 5.27 -0.79 13.07
CA SER A 453 6.30 -0.24 13.97
C SER A 453 6.12 1.28 14.15
N GLU A 454 6.85 1.86 15.11
CA GLU A 454 6.63 3.23 15.56
C GLU A 454 6.79 4.26 14.43
N ASN A 455 7.84 4.17 13.62
CA ASN A 455 8.11 5.11 12.54
C ASN A 455 7.85 4.57 11.13
N MET A 456 7.33 3.34 10.96
CA MET A 456 7.06 2.83 9.60
C MET A 456 5.90 3.61 8.96
N PRO A 457 6.09 4.24 7.78
CA PRO A 457 5.07 5.12 7.21
C PRO A 457 3.72 4.43 6.98
N PHE A 458 2.62 5.17 7.17
CA PHE A 458 1.24 4.69 6.96
C PHE A 458 1.06 4.07 5.56
N LEU A 459 1.74 4.65 4.57
CA LEU A 459 1.69 4.26 3.17
C LEU A 459 2.70 3.16 2.76
N ASN A 460 3.59 2.72 3.66
CA ASN A 460 4.68 1.80 3.31
C ASN A 460 4.20 0.40 2.89
N ASP A 461 4.73 -0.12 1.78
CA ASP A 461 4.59 -1.50 1.29
C ASP A 461 3.23 -2.20 1.54
N PRO A 462 2.10 -1.66 1.06
CA PRO A 462 0.79 -2.21 1.39
C PRO A 462 0.45 -3.51 0.64
N THR A 463 1.30 -3.94 -0.31
CA THR A 463 1.07 -5.11 -1.16
C THR A 463 2.20 -6.14 -1.13
N GLY A 464 3.38 -5.80 -0.61
CA GLY A 464 4.61 -6.59 -0.76
C GLY A 464 5.22 -6.41 -2.15
N ALA A 465 5.36 -5.17 -2.59
CA ALA A 465 5.83 -4.83 -3.94
C ALA A 465 7.29 -5.24 -4.20
N ASP A 466 8.04 -5.63 -3.16
CA ASP A 466 9.40 -6.15 -3.25
C ASP A 466 9.49 -7.69 -3.35
N PHE A 467 8.35 -8.37 -3.43
CA PHE A 467 8.28 -9.81 -3.65
C PHE A 467 7.73 -10.17 -5.03
N SER A 468 8.00 -11.39 -5.48
CA SER A 468 7.46 -11.93 -6.73
C SER A 468 7.03 -13.38 -6.61
N PHE A 469 5.97 -13.76 -7.31
CA PHE A 469 5.74 -15.14 -7.70
C PHE A 469 6.75 -15.52 -8.78
N ILE A 470 7.25 -16.75 -8.72
CA ILE A 470 8.10 -17.35 -9.76
C ILE A 470 7.26 -18.43 -10.43
N THR A 471 6.91 -18.26 -11.70
CA THR A 471 5.96 -19.14 -12.39
C THR A 471 6.65 -19.93 -13.48
N ALA A 472 6.45 -21.25 -13.52
CA ALA A 472 7.04 -22.12 -14.53
C ALA A 472 6.31 -22.01 -15.88
N LYS A 473 7.05 -21.78 -16.96
CA LYS A 473 6.54 -21.56 -18.33
C LYS A 473 5.57 -22.66 -18.79
N HIS A 474 5.94 -23.93 -18.59
CA HIS A 474 5.18 -25.06 -19.12
C HIS A 474 3.86 -25.34 -18.39
N SER A 475 3.76 -25.03 -17.10
CA SER A 475 2.61 -25.41 -16.26
C SER A 475 1.74 -24.23 -15.83
N GLY A 476 2.27 -23.00 -15.86
CA GLY A 476 1.62 -21.82 -15.28
C GLY A 476 1.47 -21.85 -13.77
N LYS A 477 2.19 -22.75 -13.08
CA LYS A 477 2.19 -22.90 -11.62
C LYS A 477 3.32 -22.12 -10.99
N VAL A 478 3.10 -21.63 -9.78
CA VAL A 478 4.07 -20.84 -9.02
C VAL A 478 4.91 -21.73 -8.11
N LEU A 479 6.15 -21.35 -7.88
CA LEU A 479 7.00 -21.97 -6.88
C LEU A 479 6.50 -21.65 -5.46
N GLU A 480 6.48 -22.64 -4.59
CA GLU A 480 6.00 -22.52 -3.23
C GLU A 480 6.81 -23.33 -2.22
N VAL A 481 6.71 -22.92 -0.96
CA VAL A 481 7.02 -23.74 0.21
C VAL A 481 5.74 -24.45 0.67
N PRO A 482 5.64 -25.79 0.55
CA PRO A 482 4.42 -26.52 0.85
C PRO A 482 3.90 -26.28 2.27
N GLY A 483 2.60 -25.98 2.38
CA GLY A 483 1.91 -25.78 3.65
C GLY A 483 2.43 -24.60 4.48
N ALA A 484 3.12 -23.63 3.84
CA ALA A 484 3.78 -22.50 4.51
C ALA A 484 4.72 -22.94 5.65
N SER A 485 5.36 -24.11 5.52
CA SER A 485 6.31 -24.63 6.51
C SER A 485 7.40 -23.60 6.83
N GLY A 486 7.68 -23.39 8.12
CA GLY A 486 8.84 -22.62 8.59
C GLY A 486 10.11 -23.47 8.76
N SER A 487 10.06 -24.77 8.47
CA SER A 487 11.17 -25.70 8.75
C SER A 487 12.25 -25.67 7.68
N ASP A 488 13.52 -25.75 8.11
CA ASP A 488 14.63 -26.01 7.20
C ASP A 488 14.44 -27.34 6.46
N SER A 489 15.06 -27.45 5.28
CA SER A 489 15.01 -28.65 4.45
C SER A 489 13.62 -29.00 3.89
N THR A 490 12.67 -28.05 3.94
CA THR A 490 11.40 -28.20 3.24
C THR A 490 11.63 -28.00 1.75
N GLN A 491 11.36 -29.03 0.96
CA GLN A 491 11.50 -28.98 -0.49
C GLN A 491 10.52 -28.00 -1.15
N ILE A 492 11.02 -27.22 -2.11
CA ILE A 492 10.24 -26.29 -2.91
C ILE A 492 9.53 -27.07 -4.03
N LYS A 493 8.28 -26.70 -4.28
CA LYS A 493 7.41 -27.36 -5.26
C LYS A 493 6.72 -26.33 -6.13
N GLN A 494 6.14 -26.74 -7.25
CA GLN A 494 5.16 -25.91 -7.96
C GLN A 494 3.75 -26.18 -7.46
N TYR A 495 2.89 -25.17 -7.49
CA TYR A 495 1.48 -25.27 -7.15
C TYR A 495 0.64 -24.21 -7.84
N SER A 496 -0.68 -24.39 -7.85
CA SER A 496 -1.60 -23.35 -8.31
C SER A 496 -1.37 -22.05 -7.52
N ASN A 497 -1.41 -20.89 -8.20
CA ASN A 497 -1.29 -19.61 -7.52
C ASN A 497 -2.52 -19.36 -6.64
N ILE A 498 -2.31 -19.31 -5.33
CA ILE A 498 -3.33 -19.00 -4.31
C ILE A 498 -3.05 -17.68 -3.60
N GLY A 499 -2.02 -16.93 -4.03
CA GLY A 499 -1.68 -15.61 -3.49
C GLY A 499 -1.05 -15.61 -2.10
N GLY A 500 -0.63 -16.77 -1.59
CA GLY A 500 -0.08 -16.90 -0.23
C GLY A 500 1.37 -16.41 -0.10
N ASP A 501 1.79 -15.97 1.08
CA ASP A 501 3.17 -15.51 1.35
C ASP A 501 4.25 -16.58 1.08
N HIS A 502 3.90 -17.85 1.24
CA HIS A 502 4.79 -18.98 0.93
C HIS A 502 4.99 -19.23 -0.57
N GLN A 503 4.30 -18.47 -1.43
CA GLN A 503 4.46 -18.46 -2.89
C GLN A 503 5.16 -17.17 -3.39
N ARG A 504 5.56 -16.29 -2.47
CA ARG A 504 6.16 -14.98 -2.77
C ARG A 504 7.63 -14.96 -2.36
N TRP A 505 8.48 -14.51 -3.28
CA TRP A 505 9.93 -14.62 -3.18
C TRP A 505 10.59 -13.25 -3.33
N MET A 506 11.47 -12.90 -2.40
CA MET A 506 12.30 -11.70 -2.45
C MET A 506 13.65 -12.03 -3.08
N PHE A 507 14.10 -11.18 -4.00
CA PHE A 507 15.40 -11.25 -4.63
C PHE A 507 16.35 -10.25 -3.98
N GLU A 508 17.55 -10.70 -3.61
CA GLU A 508 18.61 -9.85 -3.07
C GLU A 508 19.92 -10.12 -3.82
N SER A 509 20.47 -9.08 -4.44
CA SER A 509 21.71 -9.16 -5.21
C SER A 509 22.89 -9.45 -4.30
N THR A 510 23.74 -10.39 -4.71
CA THR A 510 24.99 -10.70 -4.02
C THR A 510 26.20 -9.94 -4.59
N GLY A 511 25.98 -8.94 -5.44
CA GLY A 511 27.02 -8.08 -6.01
C GLY A 511 27.85 -8.69 -7.14
N ASP A 512 27.70 -9.99 -7.38
CA ASP A 512 28.47 -10.80 -8.33
C ASP A 512 27.61 -11.35 -9.48
N GLY A 513 26.49 -10.67 -9.78
CA GLY A 513 25.52 -11.08 -10.81
C GLY A 513 24.60 -12.24 -10.40
N ASN A 514 24.62 -12.64 -9.13
CA ASN A 514 23.70 -13.64 -8.58
C ASN A 514 22.76 -13.01 -7.56
N PHE A 515 21.72 -13.77 -7.24
CA PHE A 515 20.72 -13.42 -6.25
C PHE A 515 20.61 -14.50 -5.19
N LYS A 516 20.40 -14.06 -3.96
CA LYS A 516 19.75 -14.84 -2.93
C LYS A 516 18.23 -14.69 -3.10
N ILE A 517 17.51 -15.80 -3.02
CA ILE A 517 16.05 -15.83 -3.21
C ILE A 517 15.42 -16.34 -1.92
N SER A 518 14.56 -15.56 -1.27
CA SER A 518 13.99 -15.89 0.04
C SER A 518 12.47 -15.86 0.06
N ALA A 519 11.84 -16.81 0.77
CA ALA A 519 10.40 -16.88 0.89
C ALA A 519 9.87 -15.81 1.85
N ARG A 520 8.78 -15.12 1.47
CA ARG A 520 8.21 -14.03 2.28
C ARG A 520 7.76 -14.48 3.67
N HIS A 521 7.14 -15.65 3.78
CA HIS A 521 6.55 -16.11 5.05
C HIS A 521 7.60 -16.56 6.08
N SER A 522 8.71 -17.14 5.64
CA SER A 522 9.73 -17.75 6.52
C SER A 522 11.03 -16.95 6.61
N GLY A 523 11.29 -16.04 5.65
CA GLY A 523 12.58 -15.37 5.51
C GLY A 523 13.73 -16.30 5.11
N LYS A 524 13.45 -17.57 4.79
CA LYS A 524 14.45 -18.59 4.45
C LYS A 524 14.77 -18.61 2.96
N CYS A 525 15.99 -19.03 2.65
CA CYS A 525 16.54 -18.95 1.32
C CYS A 525 16.37 -20.24 0.54
N MET A 526 16.16 -20.13 -0.78
CA MET A 526 16.31 -21.26 -1.69
C MET A 526 17.74 -21.80 -1.62
N ASP A 527 17.87 -23.12 -1.58
CA ASP A 527 19.13 -23.83 -1.36
C ASP A 527 19.14 -25.13 -2.16
N VAL A 528 20.23 -25.38 -2.90
CA VAL A 528 20.50 -26.69 -3.52
C VAL A 528 20.91 -27.67 -2.44
N GLN A 529 20.06 -28.68 -2.19
CA GLN A 529 20.23 -29.66 -1.13
C GLN A 529 21.66 -30.22 -1.04
N GLY A 530 22.29 -30.01 0.12
CA GLY A 530 23.64 -30.51 0.41
C GLY A 530 24.73 -29.93 -0.48
N ALA A 531 24.50 -28.77 -1.10
CA ALA A 531 25.37 -28.15 -2.10
C ALA A 531 25.74 -29.09 -3.26
N SER A 532 24.86 -30.05 -3.57
CA SER A 532 25.11 -31.10 -4.55
C SER A 532 25.37 -30.53 -5.95
N ASN A 533 26.21 -31.24 -6.71
CA ASN A 533 26.45 -30.98 -8.13
C ASN A 533 25.73 -31.97 -9.05
N SER A 534 24.91 -32.88 -8.50
CA SER A 534 24.22 -33.91 -9.29
C SER A 534 22.89 -33.40 -9.85
N ASP A 535 22.50 -33.94 -11.01
CA ASP A 535 21.12 -33.81 -11.50
C ASP A 535 20.15 -34.42 -10.50
N GLY A 536 18.97 -33.82 -10.39
CA GLY A 536 17.91 -34.27 -9.49
C GLY A 536 18.09 -33.86 -8.04
N ALA A 537 19.13 -33.10 -7.69
CA ALA A 537 19.25 -32.54 -6.35
C ALA A 537 18.12 -31.52 -6.12
N ASN A 538 17.40 -31.67 -5.01
CA ASN A 538 16.24 -30.82 -4.72
C ASN A 538 16.65 -29.38 -4.45
N ILE A 539 15.79 -28.45 -4.82
CA ILE A 539 15.82 -27.09 -4.27
C ILE A 539 14.88 -27.07 -3.07
N LEU A 540 15.36 -26.59 -1.92
CA LEU A 540 14.64 -26.53 -0.66
C LEU A 540 14.78 -25.14 -0.04
N GLN A 541 13.97 -24.82 0.98
CA GLN A 541 14.28 -23.66 1.83
C GLN A 541 15.25 -24.06 2.95
N TYR A 542 16.17 -23.16 3.27
CA TYR A 542 17.12 -23.32 4.37
C TYR A 542 17.46 -21.97 4.99
N SER A 543 18.00 -21.99 6.20
CA SER A 543 18.56 -20.82 6.85
C SER A 543 19.55 -20.11 5.91
N CYS A 544 19.36 -18.80 5.74
CA CYS A 544 20.11 -17.99 4.79
C CYS A 544 21.59 -17.87 5.21
N GLY A 545 22.51 -18.30 4.34
CA GLY A 545 23.96 -18.21 4.52
C GLY A 545 24.65 -17.51 3.37
N SER A 546 25.96 -17.70 3.22
CA SER A 546 26.78 -17.13 2.15
C SER A 546 27.23 -18.17 1.10
N GLY A 547 26.83 -19.43 1.25
CA GLY A 547 27.20 -20.54 0.37
C GLY A 547 26.77 -20.34 -1.09
N SER A 548 27.54 -20.87 -2.03
CA SER A 548 27.23 -20.77 -3.47
C SER A 548 25.99 -21.55 -3.89
N ASN A 549 25.55 -22.53 -3.09
CA ASN A 549 24.32 -23.31 -3.28
C ASN A 549 23.04 -22.52 -2.97
N GLN A 550 23.15 -21.31 -2.42
CA GLN A 550 22.04 -20.37 -2.19
C GLN A 550 22.13 -19.12 -3.06
N ARG A 551 22.94 -19.16 -4.13
CA ARG A 551 23.12 -18.04 -5.06
C ARG A 551 22.74 -18.50 -6.46
N PHE A 552 21.86 -17.74 -7.11
CA PHE A 552 21.30 -18.09 -8.41
C PHE A 552 21.44 -16.91 -9.38
N SER A 553 21.96 -17.15 -10.58
CA SER A 553 21.97 -16.16 -11.65
C SER A 553 20.69 -16.27 -12.49
N LEU A 554 20.16 -15.15 -12.95
CA LEU A 554 19.04 -15.10 -13.89
C LEU A 554 19.62 -14.93 -15.31
N THR A 555 19.27 -15.84 -16.22
CA THR A 555 19.62 -15.74 -17.65
C THR A 555 18.36 -15.48 -18.44
N ASP A 556 18.30 -14.36 -19.14
CA ASP A 556 17.19 -14.02 -20.04
C ASP A 556 17.13 -15.02 -21.21
N MET A 557 15.98 -15.64 -21.40
CA MET A 557 15.68 -16.61 -22.46
C MET A 557 14.85 -15.99 -23.59
N GLY A 558 14.57 -14.68 -23.51
CA GLY A 558 13.71 -13.95 -24.42
C GLY A 558 12.24 -13.95 -23.98
N SER A 559 11.49 -12.96 -24.47
CA SER A 559 10.04 -12.84 -24.25
C SER A 559 9.62 -12.81 -22.77
N GLY A 560 10.49 -12.34 -21.87
CA GLY A 560 10.19 -12.23 -20.43
C GLY A 560 10.37 -13.53 -19.64
N TYR A 561 10.96 -14.57 -20.24
CA TYR A 561 11.29 -15.82 -19.56
C TYR A 561 12.76 -15.86 -19.15
N PHE A 562 13.03 -16.48 -18.01
CA PHE A 562 14.35 -16.61 -17.43
C PHE A 562 14.66 -18.06 -17.08
N SER A 563 15.93 -18.44 -17.23
CA SER A 563 16.47 -19.61 -16.57
C SER A 563 17.18 -19.18 -15.29
N LEU A 564 16.89 -19.87 -14.17
CA LEU A 564 17.57 -19.66 -12.90
C LEU A 564 18.64 -20.73 -12.72
N LYS A 565 19.90 -20.31 -12.59
CA LYS A 565 21.05 -21.22 -12.57
C LYS A 565 21.79 -21.13 -11.23
N ALA A 566 21.97 -22.28 -10.58
CA ALA A 566 22.68 -22.37 -9.31
C ALA A 566 24.17 -22.13 -9.50
N LYS A 567 24.74 -21.24 -8.67
CA LYS A 567 26.15 -20.83 -8.77
C LYS A 567 27.12 -21.98 -8.45
N ASN A 568 26.78 -22.86 -7.51
CA ASN A 568 27.66 -23.97 -7.10
C ASN A 568 27.86 -25.01 -8.20
N SER A 569 26.79 -25.36 -8.93
CA SER A 569 26.79 -26.50 -9.86
C SER A 569 26.71 -26.10 -11.33
N GLY A 570 26.31 -24.86 -11.63
CA GLY A 570 26.00 -24.41 -12.97
C GLY A 570 24.76 -25.08 -13.57
N LYS A 571 23.90 -25.69 -12.76
CA LYS A 571 22.66 -26.34 -13.21
C LYS A 571 21.46 -25.42 -13.07
N CYS A 572 20.44 -25.67 -13.88
CA CYS A 572 19.25 -24.85 -13.96
C CYS A 572 18.15 -25.40 -13.06
N PHE A 573 17.31 -24.51 -12.54
CA PHE A 573 16.02 -24.87 -11.96
C PHE A 573 15.21 -25.67 -12.98
N ASP A 574 14.62 -26.77 -12.53
CA ASP A 574 13.87 -27.69 -13.36
C ASP A 574 12.70 -28.26 -12.54
N ILE A 575 11.50 -28.18 -13.10
CA ILE A 575 10.34 -28.88 -12.54
C ILE A 575 10.41 -30.34 -12.96
N ALA A 576 10.53 -31.22 -11.96
CA ALA A 576 10.78 -32.65 -12.12
C ALA A 576 9.87 -33.29 -13.19
N GLY A 577 10.51 -33.87 -14.22
CA GLY A 577 9.83 -34.57 -15.30
C GLY A 577 8.93 -33.70 -16.19
N GLY A 578 9.05 -32.37 -16.10
CA GLY A 578 8.14 -31.44 -16.80
C GLY A 578 6.69 -31.57 -16.36
N SER A 579 6.43 -32.08 -15.16
CA SER A 579 5.07 -32.29 -14.65
C SER A 579 4.29 -30.97 -14.62
N THR A 580 3.01 -31.03 -14.95
CA THR A 580 2.06 -29.92 -14.81
C THR A 580 1.17 -30.08 -13.57
N ASP A 581 1.49 -31.00 -12.67
CA ASP A 581 0.72 -31.27 -11.46
C ASP A 581 1.14 -30.39 -10.28
N ASN A 582 0.19 -30.16 -9.38
CA ASN A 582 0.47 -29.56 -8.08
C ASN A 582 1.37 -30.49 -7.25
N GLY A 583 2.34 -29.90 -6.57
CA GLY A 583 3.27 -30.65 -5.73
C GLY A 583 4.43 -31.31 -6.49
N ALA A 584 4.56 -31.05 -7.79
CA ALA A 584 5.78 -31.43 -8.51
C ALA A 584 6.98 -30.67 -7.96
N SER A 585 8.09 -31.38 -7.84
CA SER A 585 9.28 -30.91 -7.15
C SER A 585 10.10 -29.96 -8.00
N LEU A 586 10.63 -28.90 -7.38
CA LEU A 586 11.72 -28.13 -7.94
C LEU A 586 13.06 -28.81 -7.60
N LEU A 587 13.88 -29.00 -8.62
CA LEU A 587 15.21 -29.59 -8.51
C LEU A 587 16.18 -28.83 -9.43
N GLN A 588 17.47 -29.15 -9.33
CA GLN A 588 18.44 -28.74 -10.34
C GLN A 588 18.63 -29.84 -11.39
N TRP A 589 18.81 -29.43 -12.64
CA TRP A 589 19.16 -30.32 -13.75
C TRP A 589 20.09 -29.62 -14.75
N GLY A 590 20.80 -30.39 -15.56
CA GLY A 590 21.54 -29.87 -16.72
C GLY A 590 20.67 -28.91 -17.54
N CYS A 591 21.21 -27.73 -17.82
CA CYS A 591 20.50 -26.68 -18.57
C CYS A 591 20.27 -27.15 -20.01
N HIS A 592 19.01 -27.42 -20.37
CA HIS A 592 18.60 -27.89 -21.70
C HIS A 592 17.63 -26.94 -22.41
N GLY A 593 17.16 -25.90 -21.72
CA GLY A 593 16.33 -24.84 -22.30
C GLY A 593 14.87 -25.25 -22.54
N GLY A 594 14.44 -26.44 -22.08
CA GLY A 594 13.04 -26.82 -22.10
C GLY A 594 12.16 -25.90 -21.25
N ASP A 595 10.86 -25.85 -21.57
CA ASP A 595 9.93 -24.92 -20.91
C ASP A 595 9.79 -25.17 -19.39
N ASN A 596 10.08 -26.38 -18.91
CA ASN A 596 10.11 -26.70 -17.48
C ASN A 596 11.35 -26.14 -16.73
N GLN A 597 12.29 -25.50 -17.45
CA GLN A 597 13.44 -24.76 -16.93
C GLN A 597 13.36 -23.25 -17.19
N GLN A 598 12.22 -22.78 -17.69
CA GLN A 598 11.97 -21.37 -17.99
C GLN A 598 10.89 -20.86 -17.05
N PHE A 599 11.13 -19.69 -16.45
CA PHE A 599 10.26 -19.09 -15.47
C PHE A 599 10.01 -17.63 -15.79
N TRP A 600 8.88 -17.09 -15.36
CA TRP A 600 8.60 -15.66 -15.40
C TRP A 600 8.23 -15.15 -14.01
N PHE A 601 8.34 -13.84 -13.81
CA PHE A 601 8.08 -13.19 -12.53
C PHE A 601 6.81 -12.35 -12.60
N SER A 602 6.08 -12.29 -11.49
CA SER A 602 4.89 -11.43 -11.32
C SER A 602 4.76 -11.01 -9.86
N ARG A 603 4.15 -9.84 -9.59
CA ARG A 603 3.94 -9.31 -8.23
C ARG A 603 2.57 -9.67 -7.66
#